data_AF-A8G229-F1
#
_entry.id   AF-A8G229-F1
#
_cell.length_a   1.000
_cell.length_b   1.000
_cell.length_c   1.000
_cell.angle_alpha   90.00
_cell.angle_beta   90.00
_cell.angle_gamma   90.00
#
_symmetry.space_group_name_H-M   'P 1'
#
loop_
_entity.id
_entity.type
_entity.pdbx_description
1 polymer ?
#
loop_
_entity_poly.entity_id
_entity_poly.type
_entity_poly.pdbx_seq_one_letter_code
_entity_poly.pdbx_strand_id
1 'polypeptide(L)'
;MAFIQYLSQAESESLVNSFAPKLENYGMNIPKRFCHSKQLYAEFNIPNKNYSKVNLLISWVNQTKKTCSVEIWSDEPFLQNKTLCRKVHVDISQLIKPMNLSSKIK
;
A
#
# COMPACT_ATOMS: atom_id res chain seq x y z
N MET A 1 -15.41 -7.80 -2.28
CA MET A 1 -14.58 -6.60 -2.51
C MET A 1 -14.21 -5.97 -1.20
N ALA A 2 -13.00 -5.43 -1.12
CA ALA A 2 -12.43 -4.74 0.01
C ALA A 2 -11.74 -3.46 -0.45
N PHE A 3 -11.90 -2.41 0.35
CA PHE A 3 -11.17 -1.15 0.22
C PHE A 3 -10.70 -0.72 1.61
N ILE A 4 -9.41 -0.43 1.73
CA ILE A 4 -8.79 0.03 2.97
C ILE A 4 -7.95 1.23 2.64
N GLN A 5 -8.04 2.27 3.47
CA GLN A 5 -7.27 3.49 3.31
C GLN A 5 -6.72 3.95 4.65
N TYR A 6 -5.47 4.39 4.66
CA TYR A 6 -4.86 5.06 5.80
C TYR A 6 -3.77 6.04 5.36
N LEU A 7 -3.43 6.98 6.25
CA LEU A 7 -2.32 7.88 6.04
C LEU A 7 -1.02 7.26 6.52
N SER A 8 0.08 7.54 5.83
CA SER A 8 1.44 7.15 6.24
C SER A 8 2.42 8.30 5.99
N GLN A 9 3.67 8.10 6.39
CA GLN A 9 4.74 9.07 6.21
C GLN A 9 5.88 8.43 5.39
N ALA A 10 6.28 9.14 4.34
CA ALA A 10 7.39 8.73 3.49
C ALA A 10 8.73 9.18 4.09
N GLU A 11 9.77 8.39 3.86
CA GLU A 11 11.13 8.68 4.33
C GLU A 11 11.88 9.59 3.35
N SER A 12 11.55 9.51 2.05
CA SER A 12 12.15 10.28 0.95
C SER A 12 11.15 11.24 0.29
N GLU A 13 11.65 12.15 -0.54
CA GLU A 13 10.85 13.02 -1.41
C GLU A 13 10.26 12.29 -2.62
N SER A 14 10.73 11.06 -2.88
CA SER A 14 10.19 10.14 -3.86
C SER A 14 9.45 9.01 -3.16
N LEU A 15 8.18 8.78 -3.55
CA LEU A 15 7.41 7.62 -3.08
C LEU A 15 8.05 6.31 -3.51
N VAL A 16 8.59 6.28 -4.73
CA VAL A 16 9.29 5.10 -5.28
C VAL A 16 10.48 4.77 -4.39
N ASN A 17 11.34 5.74 -4.09
CA ASN A 17 12.51 5.49 -3.24
C ASN A 17 12.12 5.11 -1.80
N SER A 18 11.00 5.63 -1.30
CA SER A 18 10.52 5.35 0.07
C SER A 18 9.91 3.96 0.23
N PHE A 19 9.25 3.45 -0.82
CA PHE A 19 8.35 2.30 -0.68
C PHE A 19 8.62 1.18 -1.67
N ALA A 20 9.14 1.45 -2.88
CA ALA A 20 9.31 0.42 -3.90
C ALA A 20 10.19 -0.74 -3.43
N PRO A 21 11.38 -0.53 -2.80
CA PRO A 21 12.19 -1.64 -2.30
C PRO A 21 11.46 -2.49 -1.26
N LYS A 22 10.66 -1.86 -0.38
CA LYS A 22 9.89 -2.56 0.67
C LYS A 22 8.79 -3.44 0.04
N LEU A 23 8.11 -2.91 -0.98
CA LEU A 23 7.03 -3.60 -1.69
C LEU A 23 7.55 -4.73 -2.59
N GLU A 24 8.65 -4.51 -3.30
CA GLU A 24 9.31 -5.54 -4.12
C GLU A 24 9.85 -6.68 -3.26
N ASN A 25 10.47 -6.37 -2.12
CA ASN A 25 10.94 -7.38 -1.16
C ASN A 25 9.80 -8.19 -0.55
N TYR A 26 8.60 -7.61 -0.42
CA TYR A 26 7.39 -8.34 -0.03
C TYR A 26 6.86 -9.25 -1.14
N GLY A 27 7.22 -8.99 -2.40
CA GLY A 27 6.75 -9.71 -3.58
C GLY A 27 5.62 -9.00 -4.33
N MET A 28 5.41 -7.69 -4.11
CA MET A 28 4.54 -6.91 -4.99
C MET A 28 5.27 -6.55 -6.29
N ASN A 29 4.53 -6.60 -7.39
CA ASN A 29 4.98 -6.13 -8.69
C ASN A 29 4.67 -4.63 -8.83
N ILE A 30 5.62 -3.83 -9.31
CA ILE A 30 5.45 -2.41 -9.59
C ILE A 30 5.52 -2.23 -11.11
N PRO A 31 4.39 -1.97 -11.80
CA PRO A 31 4.41 -1.77 -13.24
C PRO A 31 5.29 -0.57 -13.62
N LYS A 32 6.21 -0.78 -14.57
CA LYS A 32 7.22 0.22 -15.00
C LYS A 32 6.64 1.61 -15.33
N ARG A 33 5.39 1.67 -15.81
CA ARG A 33 4.69 2.93 -16.12
C ARG A 33 4.50 3.85 -14.91
N PHE A 34 4.57 3.32 -13.69
CA PHE A 34 4.39 4.08 -12.45
C PHE A 34 5.70 4.41 -11.74
N CYS A 35 6.85 3.90 -12.19
CA CYS A 35 8.15 4.15 -11.56
C CYS A 35 8.62 5.62 -11.63
N HIS A 36 7.96 6.45 -12.45
CA HIS A 36 8.24 7.89 -12.56
C HIS A 36 7.03 8.76 -12.20
N SER A 37 5.95 8.16 -11.68
CA SER A 37 4.74 8.89 -11.34
C SER A 37 4.86 9.56 -9.97
N LYS A 38 4.06 10.61 -9.75
CA LYS A 38 3.82 11.21 -8.41
C LYS A 38 3.06 10.26 -7.47
N GLN A 39 2.66 9.10 -7.97
CA GLN A 39 2.00 8.03 -7.25
C GLN A 39 2.77 6.73 -7.47
N LEU A 40 2.78 5.87 -6.46
CA LEU A 40 3.34 4.53 -6.57
C LEU A 40 2.20 3.52 -6.58
N TYR A 41 2.11 2.75 -7.65
CA TYR A 41 1.16 1.66 -7.76
C TYR A 41 1.90 0.32 -7.71
N ALA A 42 1.38 -0.62 -6.94
CA ALA A 42 1.89 -1.97 -6.83
C ALA A 42 0.74 -2.98 -6.82
N GLU A 43 1.03 -4.22 -7.21
CA GLU A 43 0.06 -5.31 -7.22
C GLU A 43 0.66 -6.57 -6.62
N PHE A 44 -0.16 -7.29 -5.86
CA PHE A 44 0.15 -8.62 -5.36
C PHE A 44 -0.85 -9.61 -5.96
N ASN A 45 -0.33 -10.65 -6.60
CA ASN A 45 -1.11 -11.76 -7.12
C ASN A 45 -0.44 -13.08 -6.74
N ILE A 46 -1.23 -14.14 -6.62
CA ILE A 46 -0.72 -15.50 -6.45
C ILE A 46 -0.94 -16.25 -7.76
N PRO A 47 0.14 -16.68 -8.45
CA PRO A 47 0.02 -17.52 -9.64
C PRO A 47 -0.83 -18.77 -9.32
N ASN A 48 -1.74 -19.12 -10.22
CA ASN A 48 -2.63 -20.29 -10.14
C ASN A 48 -3.72 -20.28 -9.04
N LYS A 49 -3.92 -19.16 -8.32
CA LYS A 49 -5.19 -18.92 -7.61
C LYS A 49 -6.05 -17.98 -8.44
N ASN A 50 -7.03 -18.59 -9.10
CA ASN A 50 -8.00 -17.92 -9.96
C ASN A 50 -8.68 -16.74 -9.24
N TYR A 51 -8.16 -15.52 -9.49
CA TYR A 51 -8.80 -14.21 -9.26
C TYR A 51 -8.54 -13.46 -7.93
N SER A 52 -7.61 -13.90 -7.08
CA SER A 52 -7.23 -13.14 -5.88
C SER A 52 -6.14 -12.12 -6.19
N LYS A 53 -6.53 -10.88 -6.49
CA LYS A 53 -5.60 -9.75 -6.68
C LYS A 53 -5.72 -8.75 -5.54
N VAL A 54 -4.59 -8.21 -5.10
CA VAL A 54 -4.54 -7.04 -4.20
C VAL A 54 -3.79 -5.93 -4.92
N ASN A 55 -4.43 -4.78 -5.07
CA ASN A 55 -3.82 -3.59 -5.65
C ASN A 55 -3.50 -2.61 -4.52
N LEU A 56 -2.40 -1.89 -4.66
CA LEU A 56 -1.94 -0.89 -3.71
C LEU A 56 -1.60 0.39 -4.47
N LEU A 57 -2.10 1.52 -3.98
CA LEU A 57 -1.72 2.84 -4.46
C LEU A 57 -1.23 3.68 -3.29
N ILE A 58 -0.09 4.33 -3.49
CA ILE A 58 0.43 5.34 -2.58
C ILE A 58 0.48 6.65 -3.33
N SER A 59 -0.13 7.67 -2.77
CA SER A 59 -0.19 9.01 -3.38
C SER A 59 0.17 10.07 -2.35
N TRP A 60 0.80 11.15 -2.82
CA TRP A 60 1.09 12.30 -1.94
C TRP A 60 -0.20 12.98 -1.50
N VAL A 61 -0.34 13.16 -0.19
CA VAL A 61 -1.34 14.08 0.40
C VAL A 61 -0.69 15.43 0.65
N ASN A 62 0.54 15.43 1.17
CA ASN A 62 1.35 16.62 1.35
C ASN A 62 2.83 16.26 1.23
N GLN A 63 3.46 16.64 0.11
CA GLN A 63 4.85 16.30 -0.16
C GLN A 63 5.82 17.01 0.80
N THR A 64 5.55 18.27 1.18
CA THR A 64 6.39 19.02 2.14
C THR A 64 6.42 18.36 3.52
N LYS A 65 5.29 17.82 3.98
CA LYS A 65 5.17 17.06 5.24
C LYS A 65 5.45 15.57 5.05
N LYS A 66 5.84 15.15 3.83
CA LYS A 66 6.01 13.76 3.41
C LYS A 66 4.84 12.85 3.79
N THR A 67 3.62 13.39 3.82
CA THR A 67 2.41 12.65 4.16
C THR A 67 1.82 12.03 2.90
N CYS A 68 1.54 10.73 2.94
CA CYS A 68 0.95 10.00 1.84
C CYS A 68 -0.34 9.27 2.26
N SER A 69 -1.22 9.04 1.28
CA SER A 69 -2.36 8.12 1.37
C SER A 69 -1.88 6.76 0.91
N VAL A 70 -2.26 5.71 1.63
CA VAL A 70 -2.07 4.31 1.24
C VAL A 70 -3.45 3.71 1.06
N GLU A 71 -3.72 3.23 -0.15
CA GLU A 71 -4.99 2.64 -0.56
C GLU A 71 -4.75 1.20 -0.99
N ILE A 72 -5.57 0.28 -0.48
CA ILE A 72 -5.49 -1.15 -0.77
C ILE A 72 -6.86 -1.62 -1.25
N TRP A 73 -6.90 -2.25 -2.44
CA TRP A 73 -8.11 -2.81 -3.04
C TRP A 73 -7.96 -4.30 -3.28
N SER A 74 -9.06 -5.03 -3.14
CA SER A 74 -9.13 -6.42 -3.56
C SER A 74 -10.56 -6.79 -3.95
N ASP A 75 -10.68 -7.74 -4.88
CA ASP A 75 -11.97 -8.32 -5.25
C ASP A 75 -12.53 -9.24 -4.15
N GLU A 76 -11.64 -9.77 -3.28
CA GLU A 76 -12.01 -10.54 -2.10
C GLU A 76 -12.60 -9.66 -0.98
N PRO A 77 -13.55 -10.16 -0.17
CA PRO A 77 -14.01 -9.46 1.02
C PRO A 77 -12.97 -9.50 2.15
N PHE A 78 -12.81 -8.38 2.88
CA PHE A 78 -11.84 -8.31 3.98
C PHE A 78 -12.27 -9.09 5.24
N LEU A 79 -13.58 -9.14 5.51
CA LEU A 79 -14.14 -9.72 6.76
C LEU A 79 -14.02 -11.24 6.84
N GLN A 80 -13.79 -11.93 5.72
CA GLN A 80 -13.58 -13.38 5.74
C GLN A 80 -12.17 -13.70 6.24
N ASN A 81 -12.08 -14.66 7.15
CA ASN A 81 -10.78 -15.13 7.64
C ASN A 81 -10.00 -15.79 6.49
N LYS A 82 -8.67 -15.59 6.47
CA LYS A 82 -7.72 -16.17 5.50
C LYS A 82 -7.81 -15.64 4.06
N THR A 83 -8.45 -14.50 3.82
CA THR A 83 -8.38 -13.84 2.50
C THR A 83 -7.00 -13.27 2.24
N LEU A 84 -6.62 -13.22 0.96
CA LEU A 84 -5.37 -12.64 0.51
C LEU A 84 -5.31 -11.15 0.88
N CYS A 85 -6.42 -10.43 0.68
CA CYS A 85 -6.53 -9.02 1.07
C CYS A 85 -6.19 -8.79 2.54
N ARG A 86 -6.73 -9.60 3.44
CA ARG A 86 -6.46 -9.47 4.88
C ARG A 86 -5.01 -9.74 5.23
N LYS A 87 -4.42 -10.78 4.63
CA LYS A 87 -2.99 -11.09 4.83
C LYS A 87 -2.11 -9.94 4.34
N VAL A 88 -2.30 -9.52 3.09
CA VAL A 88 -1.53 -8.43 2.47
C VAL A 88 -1.68 -7.13 3.26
N HIS A 89 -2.89 -6.77 3.67
CA HIS A 89 -3.10 -5.58 4.50
C HIS A 89 -2.33 -5.62 5.82
N VAL A 90 -2.38 -6.76 6.54
CA VAL A 90 -1.64 -6.91 7.81
C VAL A 90 -0.14 -6.73 7.56
N ASP A 91 0.42 -7.41 6.57
CA ASP A 91 1.85 -7.35 6.28
C ASP A 91 2.27 -5.94 5.82
N ILE A 92 1.53 -5.36 4.88
CA ILE A 92 1.79 -4.00 4.37
C ILE A 92 1.67 -2.95 5.47
N SER A 93 0.73 -3.09 6.41
CA SER A 93 0.59 -2.16 7.54
C SER A 93 1.80 -2.19 8.50
N GLN A 94 2.56 -3.29 8.53
CA GLN A 94 3.82 -3.35 9.29
C GLN A 94 4.98 -2.70 8.53
N LEU A 95 5.00 -2.85 7.20
CA LEU A 95 6.01 -2.27 6.30
C LEU A 95 5.82 -0.76 6.11
N ILE A 96 4.57 -0.33 5.96
CA ILE A 96 4.12 1.03 5.71
C ILE A 96 3.12 1.38 6.80
N LYS A 97 3.67 1.82 7.93
CA LYS A 97 2.90 2.02 9.16
C LYS A 97 1.85 3.12 8.98
N PRO A 98 0.60 2.87 9.41
CA PRO A 98 -0.39 3.91 9.55
C PRO A 98 0.11 5.00 10.51
N MET A 99 -0.10 6.25 10.14
CA MET A 99 0.17 7.39 11.01
C MET A 99 -0.83 7.36 12.16
N ASN A 100 -0.35 7.33 13.41
CA ASN A 100 -1.20 7.52 14.57
C ASN A 100 -1.67 8.99 14.61
N LEU A 101 -2.89 9.23 14.15
CA LEU A 101 -3.52 10.56 14.22
C LEU A 101 -3.92 10.94 15.66
N SER A 102 -3.96 9.97 16.58
CA SER A 102 -4.30 10.17 17.99
C SER A 102 -3.28 10.98 18.80
N SER A 103 -2.05 11.17 18.29
CA SER A 103 -1.00 11.92 19.01
C SER A 103 -1.01 13.43 18.77
N LYS A 104 -1.93 13.95 17.94
CA LYS A 104 -2.00 15.37 17.56
C LYS A 104 -3.07 16.19 18.27
N ILE A 105 -3.72 15.63 19.29
CA ILE A 105 -4.57 16.41 20.21
C ILE A 105 -3.71 16.78 21.41
N LYS A 106 -3.03 17.91 21.32
CA LYS A 106 -2.45 18.65 22.46
C LYS A 106 -2.71 20.13 22.25
#